data_AF-D9STW3-F1
#
_entry.id   AF-D9STW3-F1
#
_cell.length_a   1.000
_cell.length_b   1.000
_cell.length_c   1.000
_cell.angle_alpha   90.00
_cell.angle_beta   90.00
_cell.angle_gamma   90.00
#
_symmetry.space_group_name_H-M   'P 1'
#
loop_
_entity.id
_entity.type
_entity.pdbx_description
1 polymer ?
#
loop_
_entity_poly.entity_id
_entity_poly.type
_entity_poly.pdbx_seq_one_letter_code
_entity_poly.pdbx_strand_id
1 'polypeptide(L)'
;MPNNYLKKSEIFTFPTEYALFKAQVFILKDGTMPVVVSLNQDHLSLNDILVRIHSECFMSEVLSSIRCDCASQLKESLKRIASEGQGVLFYLRQEGKGMGLFNKAKAYYLQEKYQLSNYEADKMAGFPEDTRDYAFVVEVLNEMNIHSIRLLTNNDEKIRYLKENGINVQKTSLA
;
A
#
# COMPACT_ATOMS: atom_id res chain seq x y z
N MET A 1 21.88 -2.67 2.83
CA MET A 1 21.17 -1.37 2.91
C MET A 1 20.78 -1.15 4.36
N PRO A 2 20.81 0.08 4.90
CA PRO A 2 20.40 0.29 6.29
C PRO A 2 18.91 -0.03 6.44
N ASN A 3 18.54 -0.86 7.42
CA ASN A 3 17.14 -1.22 7.67
C ASN A 3 16.25 0.03 7.75
N ASN A 4 15.14 0.08 7.00
CA ASN A 4 14.15 1.15 7.08
C ASN A 4 13.26 1.02 8.32
N TYR A 5 13.25 -0.14 8.97
CA TYR A 5 12.51 -0.39 10.20
C TYR A 5 13.40 -0.62 11.43
N LEU A 6 12.89 -0.20 12.59
CA LEU A 6 13.51 -0.33 13.91
C LEU A 6 13.22 -1.70 14.54
N LYS A 7 11.98 -2.18 14.40
CA LYS A 7 11.55 -3.50 14.89
C LYS A 7 10.33 -4.00 14.12
N LYS A 8 10.09 -5.30 14.19
CA LYS A 8 8.90 -5.97 13.66
C LYS A 8 8.28 -6.87 14.72
N SER A 9 6.96 -7.02 14.69
CA SER A 9 6.23 -7.93 15.58
C SER A 9 6.49 -9.39 15.20
N GLU A 10 6.10 -10.29 16.09
CA GLU A 10 5.82 -11.67 15.76
C GLU A 10 4.74 -11.75 14.67
N ILE A 11 4.79 -12.82 13.89
CA ILE A 11 3.75 -13.11 12.90
C ILE A 11 2.52 -13.63 13.64
N PHE A 12 1.36 -13.06 13.34
CA PHE A 12 0.08 -13.51 13.90
C PHE A 12 -0.92 -13.79 12.79
N THR A 13 -1.91 -14.61 13.12
CA THR A 13 -2.97 -15.01 12.18
C THR A 13 -4.25 -14.26 12.52
N PHE A 14 -4.98 -13.82 11.50
CA PHE A 14 -6.29 -13.17 11.67
C PHE A 14 -7.26 -13.60 10.57
N PRO A 15 -8.53 -13.91 10.92
CA PRO A 15 -9.55 -14.24 9.94
C PRO A 15 -10.07 -12.98 9.24
N THR A 16 -10.43 -13.14 7.97
CA THR A 16 -11.20 -12.15 7.19
C THR A 16 -12.39 -12.84 6.56
N GLU A 17 -13.26 -12.08 5.89
CA GLU A 17 -14.32 -12.64 5.04
C GLU A 17 -13.80 -13.41 3.80
N TYR A 18 -12.48 -13.42 3.54
CA TYR A 18 -11.90 -14.03 2.33
C TYR A 18 -11.01 -15.24 2.61
N ALA A 19 -10.16 -15.14 3.63
CA ALA A 19 -9.21 -16.16 3.99
C ALA A 19 -8.71 -15.95 5.43
N LEU A 20 -7.99 -16.94 5.93
CA LEU A 20 -7.19 -16.84 7.15
C LEU A 20 -5.80 -16.32 6.78
N PHE A 21 -5.53 -15.05 7.06
CA PHE A 21 -4.27 -14.39 6.71
C PHE A 21 -3.27 -14.41 7.86
N LYS A 22 -1.99 -14.29 7.52
CA LYS A 22 -0.91 -13.92 8.44
C LYS A 22 -0.63 -12.42 8.31
N ALA A 23 -0.23 -11.78 9.40
CA ALA A 23 0.23 -10.39 9.41
C ALA A 23 1.48 -10.20 10.27
N GLN A 24 2.25 -9.18 9.91
CA GLN A 24 3.38 -8.68 10.67
C GLN A 24 3.37 -7.15 10.66
N VAL A 25 3.52 -6.54 11.84
CA VAL A 25 3.58 -5.08 12.00
C VAL A 25 5.03 -4.67 12.10
N PHE A 26 5.41 -3.61 11.40
CA PHE A 26 6.75 -3.03 11.43
C PHE A 26 6.67 -1.66 12.07
N ILE A 27 7.75 -1.20 12.70
CA ILE A 27 7.90 0.18 13.17
C ILE A 27 9.05 0.79 12.38
N LEU A 28 8.75 1.76 11.52
CA LEU A 28 9.74 2.45 10.72
C LEU A 28 10.49 3.51 11.53
N LYS A 29 11.61 4.00 10.98
CA LYS A 29 12.42 5.06 11.61
C LYS A 29 11.66 6.38 11.80
N ASP A 30 10.68 6.66 10.96
CA ASP A 30 9.80 7.83 11.07
C ASP A 30 8.66 7.62 12.09
N GLY A 31 8.62 6.46 12.76
CA GLY A 31 7.60 6.09 13.74
C GLY A 31 6.32 5.52 13.12
N THR A 32 6.21 5.46 11.79
CA THR A 32 5.05 4.84 11.13
C THR A 32 5.01 3.33 11.34
N MET A 33 3.80 2.76 11.30
CA MET A 33 3.58 1.34 11.57
C MET A 33 2.89 0.62 10.40
N PRO A 34 3.60 0.35 9.28
CA PRO A 34 3.02 -0.41 8.18
C PRO A 34 2.78 -1.87 8.59
N VAL A 35 1.82 -2.49 7.90
CA VAL A 35 1.44 -3.88 8.12
C VAL A 35 1.69 -4.65 6.83
N VAL A 36 2.34 -5.81 6.95
CA VAL A 36 2.48 -6.77 5.86
C VAL A 36 1.51 -7.91 6.11
N VAL A 37 0.57 -8.10 5.20
CA VAL A 37 -0.42 -9.17 5.22
C VAL A 37 -0.03 -10.19 4.17
N SER A 38 -0.05 -11.48 4.50
CA SER A 38 0.33 -12.54 3.58
C SER A 38 -0.58 -13.76 3.70
N LEU A 39 -0.72 -14.47 2.58
CA LEU A 39 -1.37 -15.76 2.51
C LEU A 39 -0.37 -16.80 2.04
N ASN A 40 -0.34 -17.96 2.71
CA ASN A 40 0.60 -19.05 2.45
C ASN A 40 2.08 -18.64 2.49
N GLN A 41 2.44 -17.78 3.46
CA GLN A 41 3.80 -17.26 3.65
C GLN A 41 4.89 -18.35 3.66
N ASP A 42 4.63 -19.50 4.27
CA ASP A 42 5.62 -20.58 4.42
C ASP A 42 5.85 -21.38 3.12
N HIS A 43 5.00 -21.18 2.11
CA HIS A 43 4.99 -21.89 0.83
C HIS A 43 4.84 -20.95 -0.37
N LEU A 44 5.26 -19.69 -0.23
CA LEU A 44 5.20 -18.73 -1.33
C LEU A 44 6.05 -19.22 -2.51
N SER A 45 5.46 -19.24 -3.69
CA SER A 45 6.21 -19.36 -4.93
C SER A 45 7.13 -18.14 -5.04
N LEU A 46 8.44 -18.28 -4.95
CA LEU A 46 9.35 -17.12 -4.99
C LEU A 46 9.34 -16.35 -6.32
N ASN A 47 8.65 -16.89 -7.33
CA ASN A 47 8.42 -16.27 -8.62
C ASN A 47 6.93 -15.98 -8.81
N ASP A 48 6.64 -14.80 -9.36
CA ASP A 48 5.32 -14.41 -9.88
C ASP A 48 4.20 -14.26 -8.82
N ILE A 49 4.60 -13.89 -7.59
CA ILE A 49 3.67 -13.66 -6.48
C ILE A 49 2.78 -12.46 -6.76
N LEU A 50 1.49 -12.62 -6.47
CA LEU A 50 0.55 -11.51 -6.47
C LEU A 50 0.83 -10.56 -5.29
N VAL A 51 1.20 -9.33 -5.61
CA VAL A 51 1.53 -8.30 -4.61
C VAL A 51 0.62 -7.09 -4.76
N ARG A 52 0.11 -6.58 -3.64
CA ARG A 52 -0.57 -5.28 -3.54
C ARG A 52 0.23 -4.35 -2.65
N ILE A 53 0.50 -3.13 -3.13
CA ILE A 53 0.97 -2.03 -2.27
C ILE A 53 -0.18 -1.07 -2.09
N HIS A 54 -0.74 -1.03 -0.88
CA HIS A 54 -1.87 -0.21 -0.50
C HIS A 54 -1.39 0.94 0.39
N SER A 55 -1.72 2.17 0.02
CA SER A 55 -1.49 3.35 0.86
C SER A 55 -2.78 3.65 1.62
N GLU A 56 -2.68 3.84 2.93
CA GLU A 56 -3.81 4.14 3.81
C GLU A 56 -4.71 5.26 3.26
N CYS A 57 -6.03 5.03 3.37
CA CYS A 57 -7.06 6.03 3.12
C CYS A 57 -8.17 5.91 4.18
N PHE A 58 -7.96 6.58 5.32
CA PHE A 58 -8.85 6.56 6.49
C PHE A 58 -10.31 6.85 6.13
N MET A 59 -10.56 7.92 5.37
CA MET A 59 -11.93 8.33 5.05
C MET A 59 -12.67 7.30 4.20
N SER A 60 -12.00 6.64 3.24
CA SER A 60 -12.66 5.64 2.40
C SER A 60 -12.80 4.31 3.13
N GLU A 61 -11.72 3.85 3.77
CA GLU A 61 -11.63 2.52 4.37
C GLU A 61 -12.39 2.40 5.69
N VAL A 62 -12.38 3.45 6.51
CA VAL A 62 -12.99 3.44 7.85
C VAL A 62 -14.34 4.14 7.84
N LEU A 63 -14.46 5.28 7.14
CA LEU A 63 -15.69 6.08 7.14
C LEU A 63 -16.58 5.86 5.90
N SER A 64 -16.25 4.90 5.04
CA SER A 64 -17.03 4.56 3.84
C SER A 64 -17.24 5.73 2.86
N SER A 65 -16.28 6.67 2.80
CA SER A 65 -16.33 7.78 1.83
C SER A 65 -16.29 7.27 0.39
N ILE A 66 -17.19 7.81 -0.44
CA ILE A 66 -17.30 7.52 -1.87
C ILE A 66 -16.47 8.45 -2.77
N ARG A 67 -15.64 9.33 -2.18
CA ARG A 67 -14.80 10.27 -2.94
C ARG A 67 -13.65 9.62 -3.69
N CYS A 68 -13.27 8.42 -3.28
CA CYS A 68 -12.27 7.60 -3.93
C CYS A 68 -12.63 6.13 -3.75
N ASP A 69 -11.98 5.29 -4.53
CA ASP A 69 -12.15 3.85 -4.58
C ASP A 69 -11.16 3.08 -3.69
N CYS A 70 -10.43 3.74 -2.78
CA CYS A 70 -9.39 3.09 -1.98
C CYS A 70 -9.92 1.89 -1.18
N ALA A 71 -11.10 2.00 -0.57
CA ALA A 71 -11.71 0.89 0.17
C ALA A 71 -12.06 -0.30 -0.72
N SER A 72 -12.66 -0.06 -1.90
CA SER A 72 -13.01 -1.14 -2.83
C SER A 72 -11.75 -1.79 -3.42
N GLN A 73 -10.71 -1.01 -3.69
CA GLN A 73 -9.40 -1.52 -4.11
C GLN A 73 -8.73 -2.41 -3.06
N LEU A 74 -8.78 -2.02 -1.78
CA LEU A 74 -8.27 -2.84 -0.67
C LEU A 74 -9.03 -4.17 -0.58
N LYS A 75 -10.37 -4.08 -0.60
CA LYS A 75 -11.29 -5.22 -0.56
C LYS A 75 -11.01 -6.21 -1.69
N GLU A 76 -10.92 -5.71 -2.91
CA GLU A 76 -10.65 -6.51 -4.12
C GLU A 76 -9.26 -7.13 -4.10
N SER A 77 -8.26 -6.43 -3.57
CA SER A 77 -6.90 -6.98 -3.45
C SER A 77 -6.86 -8.20 -2.52
N LEU A 78 -7.52 -8.11 -1.35
CA LEU A 78 -7.60 -9.23 -0.41
C LEU A 78 -8.36 -10.43 -1.02
N LYS A 79 -9.47 -10.18 -1.74
CA LYS A 79 -10.21 -11.21 -2.48
C LYS A 79 -9.35 -11.92 -3.52
N ARG A 80 -8.60 -11.16 -4.32
CA ARG A 80 -7.73 -11.74 -5.37
C ARG A 80 -6.61 -12.55 -4.77
N ILE A 81 -5.95 -12.07 -3.72
CA ILE A 81 -4.93 -12.85 -3.00
C ILE A 81 -5.52 -14.15 -2.44
N ALA A 82 -6.73 -14.09 -1.87
CA ALA A 82 -7.42 -15.29 -1.39
C ALA A 82 -7.74 -16.27 -2.53
N SER A 83 -8.23 -15.78 -3.66
CA SER A 83 -8.55 -16.59 -4.84
C SER A 83 -7.32 -17.24 -5.48
N GLU A 84 -6.17 -16.56 -5.46
CA GLU A 84 -4.89 -17.09 -5.95
C GLU A 84 -4.30 -18.16 -5.00
N GLY A 85 -4.76 -18.17 -3.74
CA GLY A 85 -4.24 -19.01 -2.68
C GLY A 85 -2.88 -18.56 -2.14
N GLN A 86 -2.27 -17.52 -2.67
CA GLN A 86 -1.02 -16.95 -2.16
C GLN A 86 -0.88 -15.48 -2.55
N GLY A 87 -0.16 -14.71 -1.75
CA GLY A 87 0.12 -13.31 -2.08
C GLY A 87 0.52 -12.48 -0.87
N VAL A 88 0.93 -11.24 -1.15
CA VAL A 88 1.37 -10.28 -0.14
C VAL A 88 0.69 -8.93 -0.37
N LEU A 89 0.15 -8.35 0.69
CA LEU A 89 -0.36 -7.00 0.73
C LEU A 89 0.45 -6.17 1.71
N PHE A 90 1.03 -5.09 1.22
CA PHE A 90 1.66 -4.04 2.02
C PHE A 90 0.64 -2.96 2.32
N TYR A 91 0.32 -2.74 3.59
CA TYR A 91 -0.52 -1.63 4.04
C TYR A 91 0.39 -0.54 4.63
N LEU A 92 0.66 0.48 3.83
CA LEU A 92 1.55 1.59 4.18
C LEU A 92 0.75 2.73 4.83
N ARG A 93 1.23 3.24 5.97
CA ARG A 93 0.64 4.37 6.72
C ARG A 93 0.97 5.72 6.07
N GLN A 94 0.68 5.84 4.77
CA GLN A 94 1.03 7.00 3.93
C GLN A 94 -0.23 7.69 3.41
N GLU A 95 -1.04 8.18 4.34
CA GLU A 95 -2.30 8.88 4.05
C GLU A 95 -2.08 10.10 3.14
N GLY A 96 -3.02 10.34 2.22
CA GLY A 96 -3.00 11.51 1.34
C GLY A 96 -1.77 11.59 0.44
N LYS A 97 -1.27 10.47 -0.10
CA LYS A 97 -0.01 10.46 -0.87
C LYS A 97 1.20 10.95 -0.04
N GLY A 98 1.20 10.63 1.26
CA GLY A 98 2.25 11.00 2.21
C GLY A 98 2.08 12.38 2.85
N MET A 99 1.13 13.22 2.41
CA MET A 99 0.88 14.52 3.04
C MET A 99 0.16 14.41 4.40
N GLY A 100 -0.42 13.26 4.71
CA GLY A 100 -1.15 13.01 5.96
C GLY A 100 -2.61 13.47 5.93
N LEU A 101 -3.37 12.98 6.92
CA LEU A 101 -4.83 13.15 6.99
C LEU A 101 -5.26 14.62 7.13
N PHE A 102 -4.53 15.40 7.95
CA PHE A 102 -4.84 16.81 8.19
C PHE A 102 -4.79 17.63 6.88
N ASN A 103 -3.74 17.42 6.10
CA ASN A 103 -3.51 18.12 4.84
C ASN A 103 -4.49 17.67 3.75
N LYS A 104 -4.82 16.37 3.71
CA LYS A 104 -5.89 15.85 2.85
C LYS A 104 -7.25 16.49 3.15
N ALA A 105 -7.59 16.65 4.44
CA ALA A 105 -8.82 17.31 4.85
C ALA A 105 -8.85 18.80 4.42
N LYS A 106 -7.71 19.50 4.54
CA LYS A 106 -7.55 20.88 4.03
C LYS A 106 -7.76 20.94 2.52
N ALA A 107 -7.18 20.03 1.74
CA ALA A 107 -7.37 19.98 0.29
C ALA A 107 -8.84 19.74 -0.07
N TYR A 108 -9.54 18.83 0.61
CA TYR A 108 -10.97 18.61 0.40
C TYR A 108 -11.84 19.84 0.72
N TYR A 109 -11.52 20.54 1.82
CA TYR A 109 -12.21 21.80 2.14
C TYR A 109 -12.02 22.86 1.05
N LEU A 110 -10.79 23.02 0.54
CA LEU A 110 -10.49 23.99 -0.51
C LEU A 110 -11.17 23.61 -1.83
N GLN A 111 -11.15 22.32 -2.18
CA GLN A 111 -11.85 21.79 -3.34
C GLN A 111 -13.34 22.14 -3.32
N GLU A 112 -14.04 21.89 -2.21
CA GLU A 112 -15.47 22.19 -2.10
C GLU A 112 -15.74 23.69 -2.11
N LYS A 113 -14.97 24.43 -1.30
CA LYS A 113 -15.17 25.87 -1.12
C LYS A 113 -14.98 26.65 -2.41
N TYR A 114 -14.00 26.25 -3.22
CA TYR A 114 -13.57 26.97 -4.40
C TYR A 114 -13.86 26.22 -5.72
N GLN A 115 -14.54 25.07 -5.65
CA GLN A 115 -14.88 24.22 -6.81
C GLN A 115 -13.66 23.87 -7.67
N LEU A 116 -12.54 23.57 -6.99
CA LEU A 116 -11.26 23.30 -7.62
C LEU A 116 -11.13 21.85 -8.06
N SER A 117 -10.36 21.61 -9.11
CA SER A 117 -9.84 20.27 -9.41
C SER A 117 -8.98 19.75 -8.24
N ASN A 118 -8.76 18.43 -8.19
CA ASN A 118 -7.87 17.82 -7.20
C ASN A 118 -6.47 18.47 -7.23
N TYR A 119 -5.95 18.70 -8.43
CA TYR A 119 -4.63 19.30 -8.61
C TYR A 119 -4.56 20.73 -8.06
N GLU A 120 -5.55 21.57 -8.38
CA GLU A 120 -5.61 22.94 -7.90
C GLU A 120 -5.78 23.01 -6.38
N ALA A 121 -6.61 22.13 -5.80
CA ALA A 121 -6.82 22.05 -4.37
C ALA A 121 -5.55 21.61 -3.63
N ASP A 122 -4.86 20.57 -4.11
CA ASP A 122 -3.58 20.10 -3.54
C ASP A 122 -2.52 21.21 -3.61
N LYS A 123 -2.41 21.89 -4.76
CA LYS A 123 -1.49 23.02 -4.95
C LYS A 123 -1.80 24.20 -4.03
N MET A 124 -3.07 24.56 -3.91
CA MET A 124 -3.53 25.64 -3.02
C MET A 124 -3.34 25.28 -1.54
N ALA A 125 -3.44 23.99 -1.21
CA ALA A 125 -3.19 23.51 0.14
C ALA A 125 -1.69 23.64 0.53
N GLY A 126 -0.80 23.71 -0.46
CA GLY A 126 0.63 23.99 -0.32
C GLY A 126 1.50 22.74 -0.21
N PHE A 127 1.07 21.60 -0.78
CA PHE A 127 1.72 20.31 -0.57
C PHE A 127 2.33 19.74 -1.86
N PRO A 128 3.43 18.95 -1.77
CA PRO A 128 4.02 18.29 -2.93
C PRO A 128 3.06 17.27 -3.55
N GLU A 129 3.18 17.02 -4.86
CA GLU A 129 2.24 16.16 -5.61
C GLU A 129 2.18 14.70 -5.13
N ASP A 130 3.30 14.17 -4.63
CA ASP A 130 3.41 12.82 -4.05
C ASP A 130 4.71 12.71 -3.22
N THR A 131 4.61 12.27 -1.97
CA THR A 131 5.76 12.09 -1.07
C THR A 131 5.90 10.65 -0.57
N ARG A 132 5.20 9.71 -1.22
CA ARG A 132 5.24 8.30 -0.84
C ARG A 132 6.61 7.69 -1.12
N ASP A 133 7.05 6.87 -0.18
CA ASP A 133 8.27 6.08 -0.28
C ASP A 133 7.96 4.58 -0.25
N TYR A 134 8.57 3.82 -1.16
CA TYR A 134 8.38 2.37 -1.27
C TYR A 134 9.64 1.58 -0.88
N ALA A 135 10.66 2.23 -0.29
CA ALA A 135 11.90 1.58 0.14
C ALA A 135 11.64 0.42 1.09
N PHE A 136 10.72 0.61 2.04
CA PHE A 136 10.27 -0.44 2.97
C PHE A 136 9.72 -1.68 2.24
N VAL A 137 8.99 -1.48 1.14
CA VAL A 137 8.44 -2.61 0.37
C VAL A 137 9.56 -3.41 -0.28
N VAL A 138 10.53 -2.75 -0.88
CA VAL A 138 11.71 -3.39 -1.50
C VAL A 138 12.49 -4.19 -0.45
N GLU A 139 12.72 -3.60 0.72
CA GLU A 139 13.45 -4.26 1.81
C GLU A 139 12.76 -5.53 2.28
N VAL A 140 11.45 -5.47 2.55
CA VAL A 140 10.70 -6.65 2.99
C VAL A 140 10.61 -7.71 1.89
N LEU A 141 10.41 -7.33 0.63
CA LEU A 141 10.43 -8.29 -0.49
C LEU A 141 11.78 -9.03 -0.57
N ASN A 142 12.89 -8.31 -0.40
CA ASN A 142 14.22 -8.90 -0.35
C ASN A 142 14.42 -9.81 0.87
N GLU A 143 13.92 -9.43 2.06
CA GLU A 143 13.94 -10.31 3.25
C GLU A 143 13.15 -11.60 3.03
N MET A 144 12.09 -11.54 2.23
CA MET A 144 11.28 -12.70 1.83
C MET A 144 11.89 -13.49 0.67
N ASN A 145 13.03 -13.06 0.11
CA ASN A 145 13.65 -13.59 -1.10
C ASN A 145 12.72 -13.55 -2.34
N ILE A 146 11.84 -12.55 -2.40
CA ILE A 146 10.91 -12.32 -3.51
C ILE A 146 11.52 -11.28 -4.44
N HIS A 147 11.89 -11.70 -5.65
CA HIS A 147 12.50 -10.82 -6.65
C HIS A 147 11.64 -10.67 -7.92
N SER A 148 10.53 -11.39 -8.03
CA SER A 148 9.61 -11.32 -9.17
C SER A 148 8.15 -11.33 -8.72
N ILE A 149 7.39 -10.30 -9.08
CA ILE A 149 6.01 -10.07 -8.62
C ILE A 149 5.05 -9.70 -9.74
N ARG A 150 3.79 -10.07 -9.58
CA ARG A 150 2.64 -9.45 -10.25
C ARG A 150 2.06 -8.37 -9.37
N LEU A 151 2.31 -7.12 -9.73
CA LEU A 151 1.87 -5.98 -8.93
C LEU A 151 0.45 -5.55 -9.33
N LEU A 152 -0.49 -5.67 -8.39
CA LEU A 152 -1.84 -5.13 -8.48
C LEU A 152 -1.83 -3.60 -8.31
N THR A 153 -1.63 -2.86 -9.40
CA THR A 153 -1.54 -1.40 -9.38
C THR A 153 -1.94 -0.75 -10.70
N ASN A 154 -2.56 0.42 -10.59
CA ASN A 154 -2.75 1.37 -11.70
C ASN A 154 -1.73 2.51 -11.66
N ASN A 155 -0.85 2.53 -10.66
CA ASN A 155 0.18 3.56 -10.48
C ASN A 155 1.53 3.10 -11.08
N ASP A 156 1.92 3.72 -12.19
CA ASP A 156 3.17 3.40 -12.89
C ASP A 156 4.43 3.82 -12.10
N GLU A 157 4.33 4.80 -11.19
CA GLU A 157 5.44 5.18 -10.32
C GLU A 157 5.83 4.07 -9.36
N LYS A 158 4.86 3.28 -8.86
CA LYS A 158 5.16 2.09 -8.04
C LYS A 158 5.95 1.05 -8.84
N ILE A 159 5.57 0.85 -10.10
CA ILE A 159 6.22 -0.11 -10.99
C ILE A 159 7.66 0.35 -11.26
N ARG A 160 7.82 1.63 -11.62
CA ARG A 160 9.12 2.26 -11.90
C ARG A 160 10.04 2.14 -10.69
N TYR A 161 9.58 2.57 -9.52
CA TYR A 161 10.36 2.54 -8.29
C TYR A 161 10.86 1.13 -7.95
N LEU A 162 9.98 0.12 -7.99
CA LEU A 162 10.36 -1.25 -7.64
C LEU A 162 11.35 -1.85 -8.65
N LYS A 163 11.17 -1.57 -9.96
CA LYS A 163 12.11 -2.01 -11.01
C LYS A 163 13.49 -1.37 -10.86
N GLU A 164 13.53 -0.06 -10.61
CA GLU A 164 14.79 0.68 -10.35
C GLU A 164 15.53 0.13 -9.12
N ASN A 165 14.80 -0.49 -8.18
CA ASN A 165 15.34 -1.11 -6.97
C ASN A 165 15.46 -2.64 -7.05
N GLY A 166 15.51 -3.21 -8.26
CA GLY A 166 15.89 -4.61 -8.48
C GLY A 166 14.77 -5.64 -8.36
N ILE A 167 13.51 -5.23 -8.27
CA ILE A 167 12.35 -6.14 -8.29
C ILE A 167 11.84 -6.26 -9.73
N ASN A 168 11.72 -7.49 -10.24
CA ASN A 168 11.04 -7.73 -11.50
C ASN A 168 9.53 -7.60 -11.31
N VAL A 169 8.91 -6.65 -12.03
CA VAL A 169 7.49 -6.33 -11.87
C VAL A 169 6.73 -6.54 -13.17
N GLN A 170 5.74 -7.44 -13.12
CA GLN A 170 4.67 -7.53 -14.10
C GLN A 170 3.46 -6.73 -13.60
N LYS A 171 2.98 -5.77 -14.40
CA LYS A 171 1.75 -5.02 -14.08
C LYS A 171 0.54 -5.95 -14.17
N THR A 172 -0.34 -5.91 -13.19
CA THR A 172 -1.65 -6.57 -13.22
C THR A 172 -2.72 -5.55 -12.87
N SER A 173 -3.80 -5.50 -13.67
CA SER A 173 -4.86 -4.51 -13.47
C SER A 173 -5.56 -4.70 -12.14
N LEU A 174 -5.78 -3.59 -11.45
CA LEU A 174 -6.55 -3.51 -10.24
C LEU A 174 -8.01 -3.28 -10.62
N ALA A 175 -8.68 -4.37 -11.02
CA ALA A 175 -9.94 -4.39 -11.77
C ALA A 175 -9.86 -3.71 -13.15
#